data_AF-A0A6A4W6A9-F1
#
_entry.id   AF-A0A6A4W6A9-F1
#
_cell.length_a   1.000
_cell.length_b   1.000
_cell.length_c   1.000
_cell.angle_alpha   90.00
_cell.angle_beta   90.00
_cell.angle_gamma   90.00
#
_symmetry.space_group_name_H-M   'P 1'
#
loop_
_entity.id
_entity.type
_entity.pdbx_description
1 polymer ?
#
loop_
_entity_poly.entity_id
_entity_poly.type
_entity_poly.pdbx_seq_one_letter_code
_entity_poly.pdbx_strand_id
1 'polypeptide(L)'
;MLKGKMQASVLLSAVVLVATLGAQPAHGQRWKLDDGKVVFERGKPEKPRTAPKSASNGHYGMFYSFLDPLLASRRFSWQQSEAICNFHGMTLASLQDDRKHFKVARLMGVLKVDGVWTSGARSQYDFYWGLGEPVSYSRFKGWSRTGAVGRGQPDNAGGDEHCLAVLNNAFGDGITWHDVACDRRMAFVCEPPPDD
;
A
#
# COMPACT_ATOMS: atom_id res chain seq x y z
N MET A 1 46.84 -43.53 -5.85
CA MET A 1 47.27 -42.13 -5.67
C MET A 1 46.39 -41.22 -6.53
N LEU A 2 46.08 -40.04 -6.01
CA LEU A 2 44.85 -39.26 -6.21
C LEU A 2 44.52 -38.85 -7.66
N LYS A 3 43.26 -39.08 -8.08
CA LYS A 3 42.63 -38.39 -9.22
C LYS A 3 42.06 -37.07 -8.72
N GLY A 4 42.74 -35.95 -8.98
CA GLY A 4 42.21 -34.61 -8.74
C GLY A 4 41.18 -34.23 -9.81
N LYS A 5 39.91 -34.12 -9.44
CA LYS A 5 38.90 -33.41 -10.23
C LYS A 5 38.86 -31.97 -9.74
N MET A 6 39.35 -31.03 -10.55
CA MET A 6 39.06 -29.61 -10.40
C MET A 6 37.54 -29.43 -10.48
N GLN A 7 36.91 -29.06 -9.37
CA GLN A 7 35.58 -28.48 -9.41
C GLN A 7 35.73 -27.00 -9.72
N ALA A 8 35.23 -26.58 -10.88
CA ALA A 8 35.05 -25.17 -11.19
C ALA A 8 33.85 -24.67 -10.36
N SER A 9 34.13 -23.99 -9.26
CA SER A 9 33.13 -23.20 -8.55
C SER A 9 32.71 -22.04 -9.43
N VAL A 10 31.55 -22.15 -10.06
CA VAL A 10 30.87 -21.01 -10.67
C VAL A 10 30.31 -20.18 -9.52
N LEU A 11 31.08 -19.19 -9.05
CA LEU A 11 30.55 -18.13 -8.21
C LEU A 11 29.59 -17.31 -9.08
N LEU A 12 28.28 -17.55 -8.94
CA LEU A 12 27.28 -16.57 -9.33
C LEU A 12 27.44 -15.37 -8.41
N SER A 13 28.30 -14.42 -8.79
CA SER A 13 28.19 -13.06 -8.28
C SER A 13 26.85 -12.52 -8.77
N ALA A 14 25.84 -12.57 -7.90
CA ALA A 14 24.63 -11.79 -8.06
C ALA A 14 25.05 -10.31 -7.97
N VAL A 15 25.31 -9.71 -9.12
CA VAL A 15 25.41 -8.26 -9.24
C VAL A 15 24.03 -7.74 -8.88
N VAL A 16 23.87 -7.34 -7.62
CA VAL A 16 22.77 -6.49 -7.20
C VAL A 16 22.98 -5.19 -7.95
N LEU A 17 22.26 -5.01 -9.05
CA LEU A 17 22.08 -3.70 -9.65
C LEU A 17 21.44 -2.82 -8.57
N VAL A 18 22.27 -2.00 -7.92
CA VAL A 18 21.79 -0.83 -7.21
C VAL A 18 21.31 0.11 -8.31
N ALA A 19 20.03 -0.02 -8.67
CA ALA A 19 19.37 0.97 -9.46
C ALA A 19 19.30 2.25 -8.62
N THR A 20 20.24 3.18 -8.83
CA THR A 20 19.99 4.59 -8.56
C THR A 20 19.04 5.10 -9.62
N LEU A 21 17.79 4.65 -9.52
CA LEU A 21 16.68 5.20 -10.26
C LEU A 21 15.80 5.81 -9.18
N GLY A 22 15.70 7.14 -9.18
CA GLY A 22 14.50 7.75 -8.63
C GLY A 22 13.34 7.01 -9.27
N ALA A 23 12.60 6.24 -8.48
CA ALA A 23 11.51 5.42 -8.97
C ALA A 23 10.57 6.36 -9.70
N GLN A 24 10.53 6.29 -11.03
CA GLN A 24 9.52 7.01 -11.78
C GLN A 24 8.17 6.48 -11.28
N PRO A 25 7.25 7.37 -10.88
CA PRO A 25 5.93 6.95 -10.47
C PRO A 25 5.34 6.08 -11.58
N ALA A 26 4.85 4.90 -11.23
CA ALA A 26 4.12 4.11 -12.21
C ALA A 26 2.81 4.83 -12.55
N HIS A 27 2.34 4.62 -13.78
CA HIS A 27 1.17 5.20 -14.43
C HIS A 27 0.18 5.95 -13.52
N GLY A 28 0.16 7.28 -13.65
CA GLY A 28 -0.90 8.13 -13.07
C GLY A 28 -0.74 8.49 -11.58
N GLN A 29 0.32 8.03 -10.92
CA GLN A 29 0.65 8.45 -9.55
C GLN A 29 0.87 9.96 -9.48
N ARG A 30 0.18 10.60 -8.53
CA ARG A 30 0.23 12.04 -8.29
C ARG A 30 0.97 12.39 -7.02
N TRP A 31 1.98 11.63 -6.65
CA TRP A 31 2.77 11.92 -5.46
C TRP A 31 4.25 11.60 -5.66
N LYS A 32 5.08 12.28 -4.87
CA LYS A 32 6.52 12.04 -4.77
C LYS A 32 6.94 11.99 -3.31
N LEU A 33 8.10 11.41 -3.03
CA LEU A 33 8.74 11.54 -1.73
C LEU A 33 9.59 12.81 -1.71
N ASP A 34 9.37 13.66 -0.71
CA ASP A 34 10.17 14.84 -0.40
C ASP A 34 10.57 14.75 1.07
N ASP A 35 11.87 14.60 1.34
CA ASP A 35 12.43 14.37 2.69
C ASP A 35 11.69 13.28 3.50
N GLY A 36 11.44 12.13 2.84
CA GLY A 36 10.73 10.99 3.43
C GLY A 36 9.21 11.14 3.54
N LYS A 37 8.64 12.28 3.15
CA LYS A 37 7.20 12.55 3.23
C LYS A 37 6.53 12.46 1.86
N VAL A 38 5.29 11.99 1.83
CA VAL A 38 4.49 11.95 0.61
C VAL A 38 3.96 13.35 0.30
N VAL A 39 4.25 13.86 -0.90
CA VAL A 39 3.76 15.15 -1.39
C VAL A 39 2.93 14.90 -2.64
N PHE A 40 1.66 15.30 -2.62
CA PHE A 40 0.77 15.17 -3.78
C PHE A 40 0.95 16.35 -4.75
N GLU A 41 1.07 16.05 -6.03
CA GLU A 41 1.25 17.04 -7.11
C GLU A 41 -0.11 17.54 -7.65
N ARG A 42 -0.14 18.83 -8.04
CA ARG A 42 -1.33 19.49 -8.62
C ARG A 42 -1.50 19.08 -10.08
N GLY A 43 -2.71 18.64 -10.48
CA GLY A 43 -3.03 18.26 -11.86
C GLY A 43 -4.17 17.24 -11.95
N LYS A 44 -4.61 16.86 -13.16
CA LYS A 44 -5.47 15.66 -13.34
C LYS A 44 -4.57 14.43 -13.52
N PRO A 45 -4.96 13.23 -13.04
CA PRO A 45 -4.17 12.01 -13.25
C PRO A 45 -3.97 11.76 -14.76
N GLU A 46 -2.75 11.41 -15.18
CA GLU A 46 -2.54 10.90 -16.54
C GLU A 46 -3.12 9.49 -16.61
N LYS A 47 -4.02 9.24 -17.57
CA LYS A 47 -4.64 7.93 -17.76
C LYS A 47 -3.58 6.87 -18.06
N PRO A 48 -3.67 5.65 -17.49
CA PRO A 48 -2.84 4.53 -17.91
C PRO A 48 -3.10 4.20 -19.39
N ARG A 49 -2.05 3.95 -20.16
CA ARG A 49 -2.16 3.71 -21.62
C ARG A 49 -2.76 2.35 -21.98
N THR A 50 -2.82 1.41 -21.03
CA THR A 50 -3.51 0.11 -21.14
C THR A 50 -3.68 -0.50 -19.75
N ALA A 51 -4.88 -1.00 -19.41
CA ALA A 51 -5.11 -1.72 -18.15
C ALA A 51 -4.36 -3.07 -18.17
N PRO A 52 -3.66 -3.48 -17.08
CA PRO A 52 -3.00 -4.78 -17.04
C PRO A 52 -4.03 -5.90 -16.98
N LYS A 53 -3.80 -6.97 -17.77
CA LYS A 53 -4.60 -8.21 -17.73
C LYS A 53 -4.66 -8.85 -16.32
N SER A 54 -3.78 -8.46 -15.40
CA SER A 54 -3.68 -8.95 -14.02
C SER A 54 -4.84 -8.53 -13.11
N ALA A 55 -5.66 -7.54 -13.50
CA ALA A 55 -6.87 -7.16 -12.74
C ALA A 55 -7.91 -8.30 -12.66
N SER A 56 -7.81 -9.30 -13.55
CA SER A 56 -8.78 -10.40 -13.69
C SER A 56 -8.68 -11.51 -12.62
N ASN A 57 -7.60 -11.57 -11.84
CA ASN A 57 -7.39 -12.64 -10.84
C ASN A 57 -7.63 -12.20 -9.37
N GLY A 58 -8.06 -10.95 -9.14
CA GLY A 58 -8.29 -10.43 -7.79
C GLY A 58 -9.68 -10.74 -7.23
N HIS A 59 -9.77 -11.05 -5.94
CA HIS A 59 -11.08 -11.15 -5.26
C HIS A 59 -11.78 -9.78 -5.24
N TYR A 60 -12.96 -9.69 -5.83
CA TYR A 60 -13.65 -8.42 -6.06
C TYR A 60 -12.90 -7.41 -6.94
N GLY A 61 -11.97 -7.88 -7.78
CA GLY A 61 -11.14 -7.04 -8.65
C GLY A 61 -10.00 -6.34 -7.91
N MET A 62 -9.71 -6.68 -6.65
CA MET A 62 -8.56 -6.17 -5.89
C MET A 62 -7.53 -7.28 -5.64
N PHE A 63 -6.25 -6.90 -5.56
CA PHE A 63 -5.17 -7.81 -5.18
C PHE A 63 -4.90 -7.67 -3.67
N TYR A 64 -4.80 -8.79 -2.95
CA TYR A 64 -4.53 -8.81 -1.51
C TYR A 64 -3.25 -9.59 -1.27
N SER A 65 -2.22 -8.91 -0.78
CA SER A 65 -0.92 -9.55 -0.48
C SER A 65 -1.03 -10.72 0.50
N PHE A 66 -2.01 -10.69 1.42
CA PHE A 66 -2.25 -11.77 2.40
C PHE A 66 -2.97 -12.99 1.81
N LEU A 67 -3.41 -12.95 0.55
CA LEU A 67 -3.94 -14.11 -0.19
C LEU A 67 -2.92 -14.68 -1.18
N ASP A 68 -1.84 -13.94 -1.46
CA ASP A 68 -0.83 -14.36 -2.41
C ASP A 68 0.20 -15.31 -1.75
N PRO A 69 0.47 -16.51 -2.30
CA PRO A 69 1.37 -17.47 -1.69
C PRO A 69 2.81 -16.98 -1.47
N LEU A 70 3.29 -16.03 -2.28
CA LEU A 70 4.63 -15.48 -2.20
C LEU A 70 4.72 -14.29 -1.22
N LEU A 71 3.59 -13.63 -0.93
CA LEU A 71 3.54 -12.43 -0.10
C LEU A 71 2.85 -12.62 1.25
N ALA A 72 2.04 -13.67 1.45
CA ALA A 72 1.14 -13.78 2.59
C ALA A 72 1.85 -13.79 3.97
N SER A 73 3.04 -14.36 4.04
CA SER A 73 3.89 -14.39 5.25
C SER A 73 4.80 -13.18 5.40
N ARG A 74 4.80 -12.27 4.43
CA ARG A 74 5.68 -11.09 4.38
C ARG A 74 4.92 -9.84 4.76
N ARG A 75 5.67 -8.83 5.21
CA ARG A 75 5.14 -7.54 5.66
C ARG A 75 6.01 -6.44 5.08
N PHE A 76 5.37 -5.36 4.63
CA PHE A 76 5.98 -4.34 3.79
C PHE A 76 5.69 -2.95 4.33
N SER A 77 6.63 -2.03 4.13
CA SER A 77 6.35 -0.60 4.34
C SER A 77 5.33 -0.10 3.33
N TRP A 78 4.78 1.09 3.56
CA TRP A 78 3.83 1.70 2.63
C TRP A 78 4.44 1.87 1.22
N GLN A 79 5.67 2.41 1.15
CA GLN A 79 6.38 2.60 -0.12
C GLN A 79 6.67 1.29 -0.85
N GLN A 80 7.06 0.24 -0.12
CA GLN A 80 7.30 -1.08 -0.72
C GLN A 80 6.00 -1.67 -1.27
N SER A 81 4.89 -1.51 -0.55
CA SER A 81 3.58 -2.00 -0.96
C SER A 81 3.12 -1.32 -2.25
N GLU A 82 3.26 0.00 -2.32
CA GLU A 82 2.92 0.79 -3.50
C GLU A 82 3.81 0.42 -4.70
N ALA A 83 5.11 0.22 -4.48
CA ALA A 83 6.01 -0.26 -5.53
C ALA A 83 5.63 -1.65 -6.07
N ILE A 84 5.15 -2.55 -5.20
CA ILE A 84 4.65 -3.86 -5.63
C ILE A 84 3.36 -3.72 -6.44
N CYS A 85 2.40 -2.91 -5.98
CA CYS A 85 1.18 -2.64 -6.75
C CYS A 85 1.52 -2.07 -8.14
N ASN A 86 2.40 -1.09 -8.19
CA ASN A 86 2.91 -0.46 -9.40
C ASN A 86 3.55 -1.46 -10.37
N PHE A 87 4.36 -2.37 -9.86
CA PHE A 87 5.01 -3.41 -10.67
C PHE A 87 3.98 -4.29 -11.39
N HIS A 88 2.80 -4.49 -10.79
CA HIS A 88 1.67 -5.20 -11.39
C HIS A 88 0.71 -4.29 -12.20
N GLY A 89 1.08 -3.02 -12.41
CA GLY A 89 0.27 -2.01 -13.09
C GLY A 89 -1.01 -1.62 -12.34
N MET A 90 -0.98 -1.77 -11.02
CA MET A 90 -2.03 -1.38 -10.07
C MET A 90 -1.52 -0.20 -9.21
N THR A 91 -2.34 0.27 -8.29
CA THR A 91 -1.92 1.17 -7.18
C THR A 91 -2.45 0.60 -5.87
N LEU A 92 -1.97 1.01 -4.71
CA LEU A 92 -2.61 0.69 -3.44
C LEU A 92 -4.10 1.11 -3.49
N ALA A 93 -4.94 0.36 -2.78
CA ALA A 93 -6.37 0.57 -2.85
C ALA A 93 -6.80 1.88 -2.17
N SER A 94 -7.64 2.65 -2.84
CA SER A 94 -8.31 3.84 -2.32
C SER A 94 -9.71 3.47 -1.83
N LEU A 95 -9.98 3.62 -0.54
CA LEU A 95 -11.23 3.18 0.09
C LEU A 95 -12.30 4.27 0.10
N GLN A 96 -12.55 4.85 -1.07
CA GLN A 96 -13.44 6.02 -1.24
C GLN A 96 -14.91 5.74 -0.90
N ASP A 97 -15.32 4.47 -0.91
CA ASP A 97 -16.68 4.07 -0.57
C ASP A 97 -16.75 2.84 0.33
N ASP A 98 -17.94 2.69 0.91
CA ASP A 98 -18.29 1.68 1.89
C ASP A 98 -18.13 0.27 1.31
N ARG A 99 -18.50 0.07 0.04
CA ARG A 99 -18.37 -1.22 -0.64
C ARG A 99 -16.91 -1.65 -0.72
N LYS A 100 -15.97 -0.76 -1.08
CA LYS A 100 -14.53 -1.10 -1.09
C LYS A 100 -14.04 -1.41 0.32
N HIS A 101 -14.37 -0.57 1.30
CA HIS A 101 -13.98 -0.79 2.69
C HIS A 101 -14.47 -2.14 3.23
N PHE A 102 -15.76 -2.44 3.08
CA PHE A 102 -16.35 -3.67 3.64
C PHE A 102 -15.81 -4.94 2.98
N LYS A 103 -15.45 -4.91 1.70
CA LYS A 103 -14.76 -6.03 1.03
C LYS A 103 -13.42 -6.33 1.70
N VAL A 104 -12.61 -5.29 1.93
CA VAL A 104 -11.31 -5.40 2.61
C VAL A 104 -11.49 -5.86 4.06
N ALA A 105 -12.36 -5.17 4.82
CA ALA A 105 -12.60 -5.46 6.23
C ALA A 105 -13.13 -6.89 6.45
N ARG A 106 -14.01 -7.39 5.57
CA ARG A 106 -14.51 -8.77 5.65
C ARG A 106 -13.38 -9.79 5.57
N LEU A 107 -12.49 -9.64 4.59
CA LEU A 107 -11.36 -10.57 4.43
C LEU A 107 -10.38 -10.47 5.60
N MET A 108 -10.08 -9.26 6.07
CA MET A 108 -9.25 -9.06 7.26
C MET A 108 -9.85 -9.75 8.50
N GLY A 109 -11.15 -9.59 8.73
CA GLY A 109 -11.84 -10.16 9.90
C GLY A 109 -11.91 -11.69 9.88
N VAL A 110 -12.15 -12.28 8.71
CA VAL A 110 -12.21 -13.74 8.52
C VAL A 110 -10.82 -14.37 8.64
N LEU A 111 -9.81 -13.75 8.01
CA LEU A 111 -8.45 -14.29 7.92
C LEU A 111 -7.53 -13.80 9.05
N LYS A 112 -8.06 -13.01 9.98
CA LYS A 112 -7.32 -12.44 11.13
C LYS A 112 -6.06 -11.70 10.68
N VAL A 113 -6.20 -10.87 9.65
CA VAL A 113 -5.13 -9.97 9.21
C VAL A 113 -5.15 -8.73 10.10
N ASP A 114 -4.05 -8.44 10.78
CA ASP A 114 -3.97 -7.36 11.78
C ASP A 114 -4.12 -5.96 11.17
N GLY A 115 -3.61 -5.77 9.95
CA GLY A 115 -3.68 -4.49 9.28
C GLY A 115 -3.24 -4.57 7.82
N VAL A 116 -3.74 -3.62 7.02
CA VAL A 116 -3.37 -3.49 5.61
C VAL A 116 -3.10 -2.03 5.25
N TRP A 117 -2.09 -1.82 4.42
CA TRP A 117 -1.87 -0.55 3.75
C TRP A 117 -2.92 -0.27 2.68
N THR A 118 -3.28 1.02 2.58
CA THR A 118 -4.10 1.63 1.52
C THR A 118 -3.30 2.71 0.80
N SER A 119 -3.81 3.31 -0.27
CA SER A 119 -3.11 4.41 -0.96
C SER A 119 -3.14 5.74 -0.20
N GLY A 120 -3.89 5.82 0.90
CA GLY A 120 -4.03 7.05 1.66
C GLY A 120 -2.68 7.48 2.25
N ALA A 121 -2.30 8.73 2.00
CA ALA A 121 -1.10 9.30 2.57
C ALA A 121 -1.32 10.78 2.91
N ARG A 122 -0.59 11.25 3.92
CA ARG A 122 -0.65 12.63 4.39
C ARG A 122 0.25 13.52 3.54
N SER A 123 -0.33 14.58 3.00
CA SER A 123 0.42 15.71 2.44
C SER A 123 0.06 16.95 3.23
N GLN A 124 1.05 17.52 3.90
CA GLN A 124 0.86 18.57 4.91
C GLN A 124 -0.10 18.10 6.03
N TYR A 125 -1.31 18.66 6.11
CA TYR A 125 -2.30 18.36 7.15
C TYR A 125 -3.41 17.43 6.68
N ASP A 126 -3.56 17.24 5.37
CA ASP A 126 -4.67 16.50 4.78
C ASP A 126 -4.20 15.14 4.24
N PHE A 127 -5.12 14.18 4.27
CA PHE A 127 -4.92 12.88 3.63
C PHE A 127 -5.51 12.87 2.23
N TYR A 128 -4.79 12.25 1.31
CA TYR A 128 -5.21 12.05 -0.08
C TYR A 128 -5.03 10.58 -0.46
N TRP A 129 -5.91 10.10 -1.32
CA TRP A 129 -5.76 8.80 -1.99
C TRP A 129 -4.67 8.88 -3.07
N GLY A 130 -4.19 7.72 -3.55
CA GLY A 130 -3.03 7.62 -4.46
C GLY A 130 -3.13 8.42 -5.77
N LEU A 131 -4.35 8.72 -6.24
CA LEU A 131 -4.61 9.56 -7.43
C LEU A 131 -4.87 11.04 -7.08
N GLY A 132 -4.66 11.41 -5.83
CA GLY A 132 -4.70 12.78 -5.32
C GLY A 132 -6.08 13.28 -4.91
N GLU A 133 -7.09 12.43 -4.82
CA GLU A 133 -8.40 12.83 -4.27
C GLU A 133 -8.30 12.98 -2.74
N PRO A 134 -8.83 14.08 -2.17
CA PRO A 134 -8.89 14.23 -0.72
C PRO A 134 -9.68 13.08 -0.08
N VAL A 135 -9.14 12.46 0.97
CA VAL A 135 -9.86 11.45 1.76
C VAL A 135 -11.14 12.04 2.36
N SER A 136 -11.13 13.34 2.68
CA SER A 136 -12.30 14.10 3.14
C SER A 136 -13.47 14.11 2.15
N TYR A 137 -13.23 13.89 0.85
CA TYR A 137 -14.27 13.81 -0.18
C TYR A 137 -14.82 12.40 -0.39
N SER A 138 -14.25 11.39 0.27
CA SER A 138 -14.75 10.00 0.21
C SER A 138 -16.21 9.92 0.67
N ARG A 139 -17.03 9.10 0.01
CA ARG A 139 -18.41 8.84 0.45
C ARG A 139 -18.47 8.11 1.79
N PHE A 140 -17.47 7.28 2.06
CA PHE A 140 -17.32 6.58 3.33
C PHE A 140 -16.30 7.30 4.24
N LYS A 141 -16.59 7.30 5.54
CA LYS A 141 -15.78 7.93 6.59
C LYS A 141 -15.34 6.85 7.58
N GLY A 142 -14.23 6.19 7.26
CA GLY A 142 -13.78 5.00 7.98
C GLY A 142 -12.81 5.24 9.14
N TRP A 143 -12.47 6.49 9.45
CA TRP A 143 -11.56 6.83 10.55
C TRP A 143 -12.01 6.24 11.89
N SER A 144 -11.05 5.65 12.61
CA SER A 144 -11.27 5.17 13.97
C SER A 144 -11.67 6.31 14.90
N ARG A 145 -12.51 5.98 15.88
CA ARG A 145 -12.96 6.94 16.91
C ARG A 145 -11.98 7.06 18.07
N THR A 146 -10.92 6.25 18.06
CA THR A 146 -9.89 6.17 19.08
C THR A 146 -8.53 5.96 18.43
N GLY A 147 -7.46 5.89 19.21
CA GLY A 147 -6.10 5.91 18.71
C GLY A 147 -5.09 5.78 19.82
N ALA A 148 -3.80 5.86 19.47
CA ALA A 148 -2.71 5.68 20.42
C ALA A 148 -2.72 6.73 21.54
N VAL A 149 -3.28 7.92 21.30
CA VAL A 149 -3.42 8.99 22.30
C VAL A 149 -4.86 9.13 22.84
N GLY A 150 -5.72 8.13 22.61
CA GLY A 150 -7.11 8.11 23.09
C GLY A 150 -8.04 9.11 22.39
N ARG A 151 -7.72 9.50 21.15
CA ARG A 151 -8.50 10.42 20.31
C ARG A 151 -8.82 9.77 18.96
N GLY A 152 -9.84 10.26 18.27
CA GLY A 152 -10.17 9.80 16.93
C GLY A 152 -9.07 10.12 15.92
N GLN A 153 -8.99 9.28 14.88
CA GLN A 153 -8.01 9.38 13.82
C GLN A 153 -8.43 10.41 12.75
N PRO A 154 -7.48 11.00 12.00
CA PRO A 154 -6.04 10.87 12.21
C PRO A 154 -5.56 11.67 13.44
N ASP A 155 -4.71 11.08 14.28
CA ASP A 155 -4.22 11.70 15.52
C ASP A 155 -2.73 12.07 15.50
N ASN A 156 -2.00 11.67 14.46
CA ASN A 156 -0.57 11.88 14.29
C ASN A 156 0.24 11.56 15.55
N ALA A 157 -0.01 10.41 16.16
CA ALA A 157 0.65 10.02 17.39
C ALA A 157 2.17 9.97 17.19
N GLY A 158 2.91 10.65 18.08
CA GLY A 158 4.37 10.75 17.98
C GLY A 158 4.89 11.65 16.84
N GLY A 159 4.01 12.27 16.04
CA GLY A 159 4.37 13.27 15.04
C GLY A 159 4.78 12.73 13.66
N ASP A 160 4.77 11.41 13.46
CA ASP A 160 5.32 10.75 12.26
C ASP A 160 4.35 9.77 11.56
N GLU A 161 3.04 9.91 11.77
CA GLU A 161 2.03 9.02 11.17
C GLU A 161 1.52 9.55 9.84
N HIS A 162 2.30 9.30 8.78
CA HIS A 162 2.08 9.90 7.45
C HIS A 162 1.30 9.00 6.46
N CYS A 163 0.95 7.76 6.81
CA CYS A 163 0.33 6.81 5.89
C CYS A 163 -0.97 6.23 6.46
N LEU A 164 -1.96 5.96 5.62
CA LEU A 164 -3.27 5.45 6.02
C LEU A 164 -3.30 3.92 5.92
N ALA A 165 -3.54 3.28 7.05
CA ALA A 165 -3.81 1.85 7.14
C ALA A 165 -5.25 1.57 7.56
N VAL A 166 -5.76 0.38 7.22
CA VAL A 166 -6.91 -0.20 7.92
C VAL A 166 -6.36 -1.16 8.98
N LEU A 167 -6.75 -0.97 10.24
CA LEU A 167 -6.35 -1.85 11.35
C LEU A 167 -7.53 -2.71 11.79
N ASN A 168 -7.25 -3.96 12.16
CA ASN A 168 -8.28 -4.91 12.56
C ASN A 168 -8.52 -4.86 14.06
N ASN A 169 -9.46 -4.03 14.49
CA ASN A 169 -9.90 -3.92 15.88
C ASN A 169 -8.76 -3.70 16.89
N ALA A 170 -7.71 -3.00 16.47
CA ALA A 170 -6.53 -2.73 17.28
C ALA A 170 -6.86 -1.90 18.55
N PHE A 171 -7.91 -1.08 18.49
CA PHE A 171 -8.34 -0.22 19.58
C PHE A 171 -9.78 -0.51 20.07
N GLY A 172 -10.33 -1.68 19.72
CA GLY A 172 -11.64 -2.11 20.21
C GLY A 172 -12.84 -1.40 19.58
N ASP A 173 -12.66 -0.68 18.47
CA ASP A 173 -13.71 0.05 17.76
C ASP A 173 -13.97 -0.47 16.34
N GLY A 174 -13.56 -1.70 16.05
CA GLY A 174 -13.80 -2.39 14.79
C GLY A 174 -12.64 -2.30 13.80
N ILE A 175 -12.92 -2.62 12.53
CA ILE A 175 -11.92 -2.59 11.46
C ILE A 175 -11.98 -1.22 10.80
N THR A 176 -11.07 -0.32 11.19
CA THR A 176 -11.18 1.13 10.95
C THR A 176 -9.87 1.69 10.41
N TRP A 177 -9.92 2.93 9.89
CA TRP A 177 -8.77 3.63 9.32
C TRP A 177 -7.96 4.32 10.42
N HIS A 178 -6.65 4.25 10.29
CA HIS A 178 -5.68 4.91 11.16
C HIS A 178 -4.61 5.59 10.31
N ASP A 179 -4.10 6.72 10.78
CA ASP A 179 -2.78 7.16 10.36
C ASP A 179 -1.73 6.36 11.11
N VAL A 180 -0.68 5.97 10.40
CA VAL A 180 0.38 5.08 10.88
C VAL A 180 1.70 5.51 10.27
N ALA A 181 2.79 5.35 11.02
CA ALA A 181 4.14 5.58 10.52
C ALA A 181 4.41 4.70 9.28
N CYS A 182 4.84 5.32 8.18
CA CYS A 182 4.91 4.69 6.85
C CYS A 182 5.89 3.52 6.75
N ASP A 183 6.86 3.45 7.67
CA ASP A 183 7.86 2.39 7.76
C ASP A 183 7.33 1.11 8.42
N ARG A 184 6.16 1.19 9.09
CA ARG A 184 5.51 0.03 9.69
C ARG A 184 5.25 -1.03 8.65
N ARG A 185 5.49 -2.28 9.04
CA ARG A 185 5.39 -3.41 8.13
C ARG A 185 4.09 -4.14 8.35
N MET A 186 3.22 -4.10 7.35
CA MET A 186 1.94 -4.82 7.35
C MET A 186 1.65 -5.45 5.98
N ALA A 187 0.50 -6.11 5.85
CA ALA A 187 0.01 -6.52 4.53
C ALA A 187 -0.51 -5.28 3.77
N PHE A 188 -0.93 -5.45 2.53
CA PHE A 188 -1.44 -4.39 1.67
C PHE A 188 -2.47 -4.90 0.67
N VAL A 189 -3.25 -3.98 0.12
CA VAL A 189 -4.27 -4.23 -0.92
C VAL A 189 -4.02 -3.30 -2.10
N CYS A 190 -4.01 -3.84 -3.32
CA CYS A 190 -3.95 -3.04 -4.55
C CYS A 190 -5.31 -3.02 -5.25
N GLU A 191 -5.59 -1.93 -5.97
CA GLU A 191 -6.70 -1.80 -6.90
C GLU A 191 -6.23 -1.55 -8.34
N PRO A 192 -6.97 -2.04 -9.33
CA PRO A 192 -6.71 -1.72 -10.72
C PRO A 192 -6.95 -0.22 -10.95
N PRO A 193 -6.38 0.34 -12.03
CA PRO A 193 -6.74 1.68 -12.44
C PRO A 193 -8.26 1.80 -12.68
N PRO A 194 -8.85 3.00 -12.49
CA PRO A 194 -10.26 3.22 -12.78
C PRO A 194 -10.60 2.81 -14.23
N ASP A 195 -11.72 2.11 -14.40
CA ASP A 195 -12.27 1.83 -15.73
C ASP A 195 -12.76 3.14 -16.39
N ASP A 196 -12.52 3.27 -17.70
CA ASP A 196 -12.94 4.42 -18.53
C ASP A 196 -14.43 4.37 -18.93
#